data_AF-A0A7G2ESW7-F1
#
_entry.id   AF-A0A7G2ESW7-F1
#
_cell.length_a   1.000
_cell.length_b   1.000
_cell.length_c   1.000
_cell.angle_alpha   90.00
_cell.angle_beta   90.00
_cell.angle_gamma   90.00
#
_symmetry.space_group_name_H-M   'P 1'
#
loop_
_entity.id
_entity.type
_entity.pdbx_description
1 polymer ?
#
loop_
_entity_poly.entity_id
_entity_poly.type
_entity_poly.pdbx_seq_one_letter_code
_entity_poly.pdbx_strand_id
1 'polypeptide(L)'
;MYMWKSMHQYHETQNSIVEQVRGLINRSGKGESTSELHRQATRDLESAVSSWHSSFSSLIKFQRDFIHSVHAWFKLTLLPVCQEDAANHHKEPLDAYAFCDEWKLALDRIPDTVASEAIKSFINVVHVISAKQADEHKIKKRTESASKELEKKASSVRNLERKYYQSYSMVGVGLPESGPDNQHMLDARDPLSDKKSELAVCQRRVEEEMVKYSKAIEVTRAMTLNNLQTGLPGVFQSLTSFSALFMESLQTVCTRSYSIK
;
A
#
# COMPACT_ATOMS: atom_id res chain seq x y z
N MET A 1 26.66 20.86 -7.69
CA MET A 1 27.29 19.53 -7.51
C MET A 1 27.01 18.90 -6.13
N TYR A 2 27.23 19.61 -5.03
CA TYR A 2 27.04 19.08 -3.65
C TYR A 2 25.67 18.44 -3.40
N MET A 3 24.58 19.07 -3.84
CA MET A 3 23.22 18.52 -3.67
C MET A 3 23.06 17.12 -4.27
N TRP A 4 23.43 16.92 -5.55
CA TRP A 4 23.26 15.63 -6.23
C TRP A 4 24.21 14.56 -5.71
N LYS A 5 25.42 14.94 -5.28
CA LYS A 5 26.34 14.04 -4.59
C LYS A 5 25.74 13.55 -3.26
N SER A 6 25.21 14.45 -2.44
CA SER A 6 24.53 14.07 -1.20
C SER A 6 23.29 13.23 -1.47
N MET A 7 22.46 13.60 -2.46
CA MET A 7 21.28 12.83 -2.86
C MET A 7 21.65 11.39 -3.23
N HIS A 8 22.71 11.20 -4.02
CA HIS A 8 23.19 9.88 -4.39
C HIS A 8 23.61 9.06 -3.16
N GLN A 9 24.41 9.64 -2.26
CA GLN A 9 24.83 8.97 -1.01
C GLN A 9 23.64 8.54 -0.14
N TYR A 10 22.60 9.38 -0.05
CA TYR A 10 21.38 9.02 0.67
C TYR A 10 20.65 7.86 -0.02
N HIS A 11 20.52 7.88 -1.35
CA HIS A 11 19.89 6.78 -2.08
C HIS A 11 20.68 5.48 -1.99
N GLU A 12 22.02 5.50 -2.01
CA GLU A 12 22.85 4.32 -1.76
C GLU A 12 22.59 3.74 -0.36
N THR A 13 22.54 4.61 0.66
CA THR A 13 22.26 4.20 2.04
C THR A 13 20.86 3.60 2.15
N GLN A 14 19.85 4.25 1.57
CA GLN A 14 18.48 3.76 1.55
C GLN A 14 18.36 2.43 0.82
N ASN A 15 19.04 2.27 -0.32
CA ASN A 15 19.07 1.04 -1.09
C ASN A 15 19.68 -0.11 -0.27
N SER A 16 20.81 0.14 0.40
CA SER A 16 21.44 -0.84 1.29
C SER A 16 20.54 -1.26 2.46
N ILE A 17 19.73 -0.34 3.00
CA ILE A 17 18.76 -0.66 4.05
C ILE A 17 17.62 -1.51 3.47
N VAL A 18 17.10 -1.13 2.31
CA VAL A 18 15.95 -1.79 1.69
C VAL A 18 16.27 -3.20 1.19
N GLU A 19 17.52 -3.50 0.85
CA GLU A 19 17.92 -4.89 0.56
C GLU A 19 17.64 -5.85 1.74
N GLN A 20 17.64 -5.36 2.98
CA GLN A 20 17.28 -6.17 4.16
C GLN A 20 15.80 -6.57 4.17
N VAL A 21 14.92 -5.82 3.47
CA VAL A 21 13.49 -6.12 3.38
C VAL A 21 13.26 -7.48 2.72
N ARG A 22 14.12 -7.88 1.76
CA ARG A 22 14.04 -9.19 1.10
C ARG A 22 14.16 -10.37 2.07
N GLY A 23 14.85 -10.17 3.21
CA GLY A 23 15.01 -11.19 4.25
C GLY A 23 13.90 -11.19 5.31
N LEU A 24 12.90 -10.31 5.23
CA LEU A 24 11.81 -10.27 6.20
C LEU A 24 10.97 -11.56 6.14
N ILE A 25 10.66 -12.08 7.32
CA ILE A 25 9.79 -13.23 7.49
C ILE A 25 8.58 -12.76 8.28
N ASN A 26 7.38 -13.19 7.88
CA ASN A 26 6.17 -12.91 8.64
C ASN A 26 6.24 -13.64 10.01
N ARG A 27 6.56 -12.91 11.07
CA ARG A 27 6.59 -13.41 12.46
C ARG A 27 5.26 -13.26 13.20
N SER A 28 4.27 -12.64 12.55
CA SER A 28 2.92 -12.47 13.09
C SER A 28 2.31 -13.83 13.45
N GLY A 29 1.72 -13.94 14.64
CA GLY A 29 1.06 -15.17 15.08
C GLY A 29 -0.05 -15.57 14.12
N LYS A 30 -0.27 -16.88 13.94
CA LYS A 30 -1.41 -17.38 13.14
C LYS A 30 -2.70 -16.70 13.61
N GLY A 31 -3.37 -15.98 12.70
CA GLY A 31 -4.67 -15.35 12.96
C GLY A 31 -4.67 -13.87 13.32
N GLU A 32 -3.52 -13.17 13.33
CA GLU A 32 -3.51 -11.71 13.52
C GLU A 32 -4.06 -10.98 12.28
N SER A 33 -5.35 -10.63 12.36
CA SER A 33 -6.05 -9.87 11.32
C SER A 33 -5.49 -8.47 11.10
N THR A 34 -5.77 -7.92 9.92
CA THR A 34 -5.56 -6.52 9.57
C THR A 34 -6.36 -5.61 10.52
N SER A 35 -5.65 -4.83 11.35
CA SER A 35 -6.22 -3.80 12.22
C SER A 35 -6.44 -2.49 11.47
N GLU A 36 -7.18 -1.55 12.06
CA GLU A 36 -7.32 -0.21 11.48
C GLU A 36 -5.97 0.52 11.39
N LEU A 37 -5.06 0.28 12.35
CA LEU A 37 -3.70 0.84 12.31
C LEU A 37 -2.92 0.35 11.08
N HIS A 38 -3.03 -0.94 10.71
CA HIS A 38 -2.41 -1.46 9.49
C HIS A 38 -2.96 -0.78 8.23
N ARG A 39 -4.29 -0.58 8.18
CA ARG A 39 -4.95 0.12 7.06
C ARG A 39 -4.54 1.57 6.98
N GLN A 40 -4.45 2.26 8.12
CA GLN A 40 -4.01 3.64 8.17
C GLN A 40 -2.55 3.76 7.70
N ALA A 41 -1.66 2.91 8.19
CA ALA A 41 -0.26 2.89 7.75
C ALA A 41 -0.14 2.64 6.23
N THR A 42 -1.01 1.81 5.66
CA THR A 42 -1.03 1.55 4.20
C THR A 42 -1.48 2.77 3.41
N ARG A 43 -2.51 3.50 3.88
CA ARG A 43 -2.95 4.76 3.26
C ARG A 43 -1.90 5.85 3.36
N ASP A 44 -1.25 5.96 4.53
CA ASP A 44 -0.19 6.94 4.76
C ASP A 44 1.01 6.66 3.85
N LEU A 45 1.35 5.38 3.66
CA LEU A 45 2.37 4.96 2.70
C LEU A 45 1.99 5.32 1.26
N GLU A 46 0.76 5.02 0.83
CA GLU A 46 0.27 5.34 -0.51
C GLU A 46 0.33 6.85 -0.79
N SER A 47 -0.10 7.66 0.18
CA SER A 47 -0.03 9.13 0.14
C SER A 47 1.42 9.61 0.05
N ALA A 48 2.30 9.12 0.92
CA ALA A 48 3.70 9.52 0.95
C ALA A 48 4.44 9.19 -0.36
N VAL A 49 4.23 7.99 -0.92
CA VAL A 49 4.85 7.59 -2.19
C VAL A 49 4.29 8.40 -3.37
N SER A 50 2.99 8.72 -3.35
CA SER A 50 2.36 9.57 -4.38
C SER A 50 2.86 11.01 -4.35
N SER A 51 3.00 11.59 -3.16
CA SER A 51 3.65 12.89 -2.98
C SER A 51 5.09 12.85 -3.43
N TRP A 52 5.83 11.79 -3.08
CA TRP A 52 7.21 11.62 -3.50
C TRP A 52 7.38 11.56 -5.02
N HIS A 53 6.56 10.78 -5.73
CA HIS A 53 6.54 10.72 -7.20
C HIS A 53 6.29 12.10 -7.82
N SER A 54 5.33 12.84 -7.27
CA SER A 54 4.95 14.18 -7.75
C SER A 54 6.08 15.18 -7.53
N SER A 55 6.71 15.16 -6.35
CA SER A 55 7.86 16.00 -6.02
C SER A 55 9.08 15.67 -6.87
N PHE A 56 9.36 14.38 -7.09
CA PHE A 56 10.44 13.93 -7.97
C PHE A 56 10.24 14.46 -9.39
N SER A 57 9.08 14.20 -9.99
CA SER A 57 8.75 14.64 -11.35
C SER A 57 8.84 16.17 -11.49
N SER A 58 8.34 16.90 -10.50
CA SER A 58 8.38 18.36 -10.47
C SER A 58 9.81 18.89 -10.35
N LEU A 59 10.65 18.28 -9.51
CA LEU A 59 12.06 18.66 -9.35
C LEU A 59 12.83 18.51 -10.66
N ILE A 60 12.68 17.37 -11.34
CA ILE A 60 13.39 17.12 -12.60
C ILE A 60 12.92 18.09 -13.68
N LYS A 61 11.60 18.27 -13.80
CA LYS A 61 11.03 19.24 -14.74
C LYS A 61 11.56 20.65 -14.47
N PHE A 62 11.54 21.09 -13.22
CA PHE A 62 12.03 22.41 -12.85
C PHE A 62 13.50 22.61 -13.21
N GLN A 63 14.37 21.63 -12.95
CA GLN A 63 15.79 21.73 -13.30
C GLN A 63 16.00 21.84 -14.82
N ARG A 64 15.24 21.09 -15.61
CA ARG A 64 15.26 21.20 -17.08
C ARG A 64 14.75 22.56 -17.54
N ASP A 65 13.58 22.99 -17.08
CA ASP A 65 12.97 24.25 -17.50
C ASP A 65 13.85 25.46 -17.12
N PHE A 66 14.49 25.39 -15.96
CA PHE A 66 15.44 26.41 -15.50
C PHE A 66 16.63 26.55 -16.46
N ILE A 67 17.33 25.44 -16.79
CA ILE A 67 18.50 25.54 -17.68
C ILE A 67 18.12 25.96 -19.10
N HIS A 68 16.95 25.53 -19.59
CA HIS A 68 16.43 25.98 -20.88
C HIS A 68 16.17 27.49 -20.90
N SER A 69 15.62 28.03 -19.82
CA SER A 69 15.36 29.46 -19.68
C SER A 69 16.65 30.26 -19.66
N VAL A 70 17.66 29.80 -18.91
CA VAL A 70 18.99 30.42 -18.87
C VAL A 70 19.67 30.37 -20.25
N HIS A 71 19.66 29.21 -20.91
CA HIS A 71 20.20 29.05 -22.26
C HIS A 71 19.51 29.97 -23.28
N ALA A 72 18.17 30.05 -23.24
CA ALA A 72 17.40 30.95 -24.10
C ALA A 72 17.72 32.42 -23.83
N TRP A 73 17.90 32.80 -22.56
CA TRP A 73 18.32 34.14 -22.19
C TRP A 73 19.68 34.49 -22.81
N PHE A 74 20.71 33.65 -22.65
CA PHE A 74 22.01 33.86 -23.30
C PHE A 74 21.89 34.08 -24.82
N LYS A 75 21.05 33.26 -25.47
CA LYS A 75 20.82 33.34 -26.93
C LYS A 75 20.17 34.66 -27.36
N LEU A 76 19.30 35.22 -26.54
CA LEU A 76 18.55 36.43 -26.86
C LEU A 76 19.24 37.72 -26.43
N THR A 77 20.09 37.67 -25.39
CA THR A 77 20.67 38.89 -24.79
C THR A 77 22.17 39.02 -25.01
N LEU A 78 22.96 37.95 -24.83
CA LEU A 78 24.42 38.03 -24.77
C LEU A 78 25.08 37.76 -26.12
N LEU A 79 24.56 36.79 -26.87
CA LEU A 79 25.09 36.44 -28.20
C LEU A 79 25.01 37.59 -29.22
N PRO A 80 23.88 38.31 -29.35
CA PRO A 80 23.80 39.46 -30.28
C PRO A 80 24.77 40.58 -29.91
N VAL A 81 24.87 40.91 -28.61
CA VAL A 81 25.74 41.98 -28.10
C VAL A 81 27.22 41.67 -28.31
N CYS A 82 27.64 40.41 -28.12
CA CYS A 82 29.03 40.01 -28.33
C CYS A 82 29.43 39.93 -29.82
N GLN A 83 28.48 39.79 -30.74
CA GLN A 83 28.74 39.75 -32.19
C GLN A 83 28.93 41.14 -32.80
N GLU A 84 28.35 42.19 -32.22
CA GLU A 84 28.45 43.57 -32.69
C GLU A 84 29.81 44.23 -32.30
N ASP A 85 30.38 43.85 -31.14
CA ASP A 85 31.62 44.42 -30.58
C ASP A 85 32.87 43.51 -30.78
N ALA A 86 33.05 42.98 -32.00
CA ALA A 86 34.13 42.03 -32.34
C ALA A 86 35.58 42.53 -32.13
N ALA A 87 35.77 43.78 -31.69
CA ALA A 87 37.07 44.42 -31.50
C ALA A 87 37.66 44.26 -30.08
N ASN A 88 36.91 43.80 -29.06
CA ASN A 88 37.43 43.70 -27.69
C ASN A 88 36.97 42.44 -26.93
N HIS A 89 37.93 41.67 -26.41
CA HIS A 89 37.92 40.87 -25.16
C HIS A 89 36.65 40.12 -24.65
N HIS A 90 35.67 39.73 -25.47
CA HIS A 90 34.46 39.01 -25.01
C HIS A 90 34.58 37.47 -24.94
N LYS A 91 35.71 36.89 -24.49
CA LYS A 91 35.84 35.42 -24.32
C LYS A 91 34.90 34.85 -23.25
N GLU A 92 34.74 35.57 -22.14
CA GLU A 92 34.02 35.08 -20.95
C GLU A 92 32.51 34.84 -21.19
N PRO A 93 31.75 35.70 -21.90
CA PRO A 93 30.36 35.43 -22.27
C PRO A 93 30.17 34.21 -23.19
N LEU A 94 31.11 33.96 -24.10
CA LEU A 94 31.08 32.82 -25.02
C LEU A 94 31.32 31.50 -24.29
N ASP A 95 32.28 31.48 -23.36
CA ASP A 95 32.59 30.31 -22.53
C ASP A 95 31.42 29.98 -21.58
N ALA A 96 30.76 31.00 -21.01
CA ALA A 96 29.56 30.83 -20.19
C ALA A 96 28.38 30.25 -20.99
N TYR A 97 28.20 30.69 -22.24
CA TYR A 97 27.17 30.12 -23.13
C TYR A 97 27.47 28.67 -23.49
N ALA A 98 28.73 28.35 -23.85
CA ALA A 98 29.15 26.98 -24.16
C ALA A 98 28.93 26.04 -22.97
N PHE A 99 29.28 26.47 -21.75
CA PHE A 99 28.96 25.73 -20.53
C PHE A 99 27.46 25.52 -20.36
N CYS A 100 26.65 26.56 -20.57
CA CYS A 100 25.20 26.47 -20.43
C CYS A 100 24.58 25.52 -21.46
N ASP A 101 25.09 25.48 -22.69
CA ASP A 101 24.64 24.53 -23.73
C ASP A 101 25.01 23.09 -23.37
N GLU A 102 26.24 22.84 -22.92
CA GLU A 102 26.64 21.52 -22.42
C GLU A 102 25.80 21.07 -21.22
N TRP A 103 25.53 21.98 -20.28
CA TRP A 103 24.69 21.69 -19.12
C TRP A 103 23.25 21.33 -19.55
N LYS A 104 22.67 22.11 -20.46
CA LYS A 104 21.35 21.82 -21.02
C LYS A 104 21.33 20.44 -21.68
N LEU A 105 22.27 20.16 -22.58
CA LEU A 105 22.38 18.86 -23.28
C LEU A 105 22.57 17.70 -22.31
N ALA A 106 23.34 17.89 -21.23
CA ALA A 106 23.52 16.89 -20.20
C ALA A 106 22.19 16.60 -19.50
N LEU A 107 21.46 17.63 -19.05
CA LEU A 107 20.16 17.44 -18.41
C LEU A 107 19.15 16.80 -19.37
N ASP A 108 19.15 17.18 -20.64
CA ASP A 108 18.27 16.62 -21.67
C ASP A 108 18.39 15.11 -21.81
N ARG A 109 19.61 14.58 -21.66
CA ARG A 109 19.93 13.16 -21.85
C ARG A 109 19.69 12.28 -20.62
N ILE A 110 19.44 12.87 -19.45
CA ILE A 110 19.26 12.08 -18.22
C ILE A 110 17.94 11.29 -18.30
N PRO A 111 17.96 9.96 -18.04
CA PRO A 111 16.75 9.13 -18.13
C PRO A 111 15.95 9.13 -16.81
N ASP A 112 15.13 10.16 -16.57
CA ASP A 112 14.27 10.23 -15.37
C ASP A 112 13.04 9.32 -15.42
N THR A 113 12.63 8.90 -16.61
CA THR A 113 11.45 8.05 -16.83
C THR A 113 11.53 6.73 -16.08
N VAL A 114 12.70 6.10 -16.05
CA VAL A 114 12.90 4.81 -15.37
C VAL A 114 12.68 4.94 -13.86
N ALA A 115 13.27 5.97 -13.23
CA ALA A 115 13.12 6.22 -11.80
C ALA A 115 11.68 6.65 -11.46
N SER A 116 11.07 7.50 -12.30
CA SER A 116 9.68 7.95 -12.12
C SER A 116 8.70 6.78 -12.19
N GLU A 117 8.80 5.94 -13.23
CA GLU A 117 7.94 4.77 -13.40
C GLU A 117 8.19 3.70 -12.33
N ALA A 118 9.40 3.58 -11.79
CA ALA A 118 9.66 2.71 -10.64
C ALA A 118 8.87 3.16 -9.40
N ILE A 119 8.88 4.45 -9.05
CA ILE A 119 8.08 4.98 -7.92
C ILE A 119 6.59 4.77 -8.20
N LYS A 120 6.13 5.09 -9.42
CA LYS A 120 4.73 4.94 -9.82
C LYS A 120 4.25 3.49 -9.79
N SER A 121 5.09 2.55 -10.22
CA SER A 121 4.82 1.12 -10.11
C SER A 121 4.64 0.71 -8.65
N PHE A 122 5.46 1.25 -7.73
CA PHE A 122 5.32 0.99 -6.31
C PHE A 122 4.02 1.57 -5.71
N ILE A 123 3.54 2.72 -6.19
CA ILE A 123 2.19 3.21 -5.83
C ILE A 123 1.13 2.15 -6.14
N ASN A 124 1.18 1.56 -7.34
CA ASN A 124 0.24 0.50 -7.72
C ASN A 124 0.36 -0.74 -6.82
N VAL A 125 1.59 -1.10 -6.41
CA VAL A 125 1.83 -2.20 -5.46
C VAL A 125 1.16 -1.92 -4.11
N VAL A 126 1.30 -0.70 -3.57
CA VAL A 126 0.64 -0.29 -2.32
C VAL A 126 -0.89 -0.29 -2.49
N HIS A 127 -1.39 0.15 -3.65
CA HIS A 127 -2.82 0.12 -3.96
C HIS A 127 -3.39 -1.31 -3.94
N VAL A 128 -2.67 -2.28 -4.51
CA VAL A 128 -3.06 -3.70 -4.45
C VAL A 128 -3.11 -4.21 -2.99
N ILE A 129 -2.18 -3.79 -2.14
CA ILE A 129 -2.20 -4.12 -0.70
C ILE A 129 -3.46 -3.54 -0.04
N SER A 130 -3.76 -2.26 -0.29
CA SER A 130 -4.95 -1.58 0.23
C SER A 130 -6.25 -2.30 -0.17
N ALA A 131 -6.36 -2.73 -1.44
CA ALA A 131 -7.50 -3.50 -1.92
C ALA A 131 -7.65 -4.85 -1.19
N LYS A 132 -6.55 -5.57 -0.98
CA LYS A 132 -6.58 -6.85 -0.23
C LYS A 132 -6.98 -6.69 1.23
N GLN A 133 -6.51 -5.63 1.89
CA GLN A 133 -6.95 -5.29 3.24
C GLN A 133 -8.44 -4.95 3.29
N ALA A 134 -8.99 -4.29 2.26
CA ALA A 134 -10.42 -4.00 2.16
C ALA A 134 -11.26 -5.29 1.98
N ASP A 135 -10.79 -6.23 1.17
CA ASP A 135 -11.43 -7.55 0.98
C ASP A 135 -11.46 -8.34 2.29
N GLU A 136 -10.33 -8.43 3.00
CA GLU A 136 -10.26 -9.07 4.33
C GLU A 136 -11.24 -8.44 5.31
N HIS A 137 -11.29 -7.10 5.36
CA HIS A 137 -12.20 -6.37 6.24
C HIS A 137 -13.68 -6.63 5.90
N LYS A 138 -14.02 -6.80 4.62
CA LYS A 138 -15.37 -7.17 4.20
C LYS A 138 -15.75 -8.57 4.68
N ILE A 139 -14.83 -9.53 4.60
CA ILE A 139 -15.04 -10.90 5.10
C ILE A 139 -15.16 -10.91 6.62
N LYS A 140 -14.35 -10.11 7.32
CA LYS A 140 -14.46 -9.90 8.77
C LYS A 140 -15.88 -9.46 9.17
N LYS A 141 -16.41 -8.41 8.54
CA LYS A 141 -17.77 -7.91 8.82
C LYS A 141 -18.87 -8.95 8.58
N ARG A 142 -18.73 -9.78 7.54
CA ARG A 142 -19.66 -10.88 7.26
C ARG A 142 -19.61 -11.94 8.36
N THR A 143 -18.41 -12.30 8.78
CA THR A 143 -18.16 -13.26 9.87
C THR A 143 -18.76 -12.76 11.19
N GLU A 144 -18.48 -11.51 11.57
CA GLU A 144 -19.06 -10.86 12.76
C GLU A 144 -20.59 -10.81 12.73
N SER A 145 -21.17 -10.55 11.54
CA SER A 145 -22.63 -10.53 11.36
C SER A 145 -23.24 -11.92 11.53
N ALA A 146 -22.61 -12.96 10.98
CA ALA A 146 -23.05 -14.35 11.15
C ALA A 146 -22.96 -14.79 12.62
N SER A 147 -21.85 -14.47 13.30
CA SER A 147 -21.67 -14.76 14.73
C SER A 147 -22.73 -14.07 15.59
N LYS A 148 -23.06 -12.82 15.29
CA LYS A 148 -24.11 -12.07 16.00
C LYS A 148 -25.51 -12.64 15.76
N GLU A 149 -25.78 -13.16 14.55
CA GLU A 149 -27.02 -13.88 14.25
C GLU A 149 -27.13 -15.18 15.06
N LEU A 150 -26.03 -15.95 15.12
CA LEU A 150 -25.93 -17.18 15.90
C LEU A 150 -26.16 -16.92 17.39
N GLU A 151 -25.53 -15.89 17.97
CA GLU A 151 -25.69 -15.53 19.38
C GLU A 151 -27.14 -15.16 19.72
N LYS A 152 -27.81 -14.40 18.85
CA LYS A 152 -29.23 -14.07 19.01
C LYS A 152 -30.13 -15.31 18.94
N LYS A 153 -29.87 -16.22 17.99
CA LYS A 153 -30.62 -17.47 17.87
C LYS A 153 -30.37 -18.39 19.07
N ALA A 154 -29.12 -18.55 19.49
CA ALA A 154 -28.74 -19.37 20.64
C ALA A 154 -29.38 -18.86 21.94
N SER A 155 -29.39 -17.55 22.17
CA SER A 155 -30.06 -16.95 23.34
C SER A 155 -31.58 -17.10 23.29
N SER A 156 -32.20 -17.00 22.11
CA SER A 156 -33.63 -17.27 21.92
C SER A 156 -33.99 -18.73 22.24
N VAL A 157 -33.23 -19.69 21.71
CA VAL A 157 -33.43 -21.13 22.00
C VAL A 157 -33.27 -21.42 23.49
N ARG A 158 -32.21 -20.91 24.13
CA ARG A 158 -31.98 -21.09 25.57
C ARG A 158 -33.11 -20.50 26.43
N ASN A 159 -33.69 -19.38 26.01
CA ASN A 159 -34.84 -18.78 26.69
C ASN A 159 -36.12 -19.60 26.51
N LEU A 160 -36.35 -20.18 25.33
CA LEU A 160 -37.47 -21.09 25.07
C LEU A 160 -37.33 -22.38 25.88
N GLU A 161 -36.15 -22.98 25.92
CA GLU A 161 -35.84 -24.15 26.76
C GLU A 161 -36.15 -23.84 28.23
N ARG A 162 -35.65 -22.71 28.76
CA ARG A 162 -35.91 -22.32 30.15
C ARG A 162 -37.41 -22.20 30.44
N LYS A 163 -38.18 -21.52 29.57
CA LYS A 163 -39.63 -21.38 29.73
C LYS A 163 -40.34 -22.73 29.67
N TYR A 164 -40.00 -23.56 28.69
CA TYR A 164 -40.61 -24.86 28.50
C TYR A 164 -40.43 -25.77 29.72
N TYR A 165 -39.19 -25.90 30.21
CA TYR A 165 -38.88 -26.72 31.39
C TYR A 165 -39.40 -26.11 32.70
N GLN A 166 -39.42 -24.77 32.85
CA GLN A 166 -40.03 -24.13 34.02
C GLN A 166 -41.56 -24.32 34.05
N SER A 167 -42.24 -24.23 32.90
CA SER A 167 -43.68 -24.48 32.81
C SER A 167 -44.01 -25.95 33.10
N TYR A 168 -43.21 -26.91 32.64
CA TYR A 168 -43.36 -28.32 32.99
C TYR A 168 -43.03 -28.64 34.45
N SER A 169 -42.11 -27.89 35.07
CA SER A 169 -41.80 -28.04 36.50
C SER A 169 -42.85 -27.39 37.43
N MET A 170 -43.65 -26.44 36.93
CA MET A 170 -44.72 -25.75 37.68
C MET A 170 -46.08 -26.43 37.56
N VAL A 171 -46.29 -27.24 36.50
CA VAL A 171 -47.36 -28.24 36.47
C VAL A 171 -46.83 -29.44 37.22
N GLY A 172 -46.96 -29.40 38.55
CA GLY A 172 -46.62 -30.51 39.41
C GLY A 172 -47.22 -31.82 38.88
N VAL A 173 -46.55 -32.91 39.19
CA VAL A 173 -47.09 -34.27 39.10
C VAL A 173 -48.45 -34.30 39.80
N GLY A 174 -49.50 -34.04 39.02
CA GLY A 174 -50.88 -34.28 39.36
C GLY A 174 -51.36 -35.23 38.29
N LEU A 175 -51.27 -36.53 38.56
CA LEU A 175 -52.10 -37.50 37.88
C LEU A 175 -53.57 -37.08 38.08
N PRO A 176 -54.36 -36.84 37.02
CA PRO A 176 -55.79 -37.04 37.09
C PRO A 176 -56.03 -38.51 36.70
N GLU A 177 -56.52 -39.30 37.65
CA GLU A 177 -57.29 -40.49 37.29
C GLU A 177 -58.42 -40.05 36.34
N SER A 178 -58.48 -40.62 35.13
CA SER A 178 -59.73 -41.01 34.44
C SER A 178 -59.48 -41.36 32.96
N GLY A 179 -59.88 -42.57 32.57
CA GLY A 179 -60.40 -42.86 31.22
C GLY A 179 -59.49 -43.65 30.26
N PRO A 180 -59.85 -44.90 29.90
CA PRO A 180 -59.18 -45.67 28.87
C PRO A 180 -59.84 -45.37 27.51
N ASP A 181 -59.56 -44.21 26.92
CA ASP A 181 -59.77 -43.94 25.49
C ASP A 181 -59.37 -42.49 25.20
N ASN A 182 -58.08 -42.28 24.96
CA ASN A 182 -57.59 -41.23 24.08
C ASN A 182 -56.12 -41.50 23.79
N GLN A 183 -55.92 -42.39 22.81
CA GLN A 183 -54.68 -42.62 22.09
C GLN A 183 -54.31 -41.36 21.29
N HIS A 184 -54.04 -40.24 21.95
CA HIS A 184 -53.16 -39.23 21.38
C HIS A 184 -51.75 -39.72 21.63
N MET A 185 -51.17 -40.37 20.62
CA MET A 185 -49.75 -40.65 20.57
C MET A 185 -49.01 -39.40 21.04
N LEU A 186 -48.31 -39.53 22.16
CA LEU A 186 -47.31 -38.59 22.60
C LEU A 186 -46.36 -38.41 21.43
N ASP A 187 -46.49 -37.32 20.70
CA ASP A 187 -45.55 -36.95 19.66
C ASP A 187 -44.22 -36.73 20.37
N ALA A 188 -43.41 -37.78 20.42
CA ALA A 188 -42.14 -37.85 21.14
C ALA A 188 -41.05 -36.98 20.48
N ARG A 189 -41.45 -36.08 19.57
CA ARG A 189 -40.59 -35.07 19.00
C ARG A 189 -40.33 -33.99 20.03
N ASP A 190 -39.05 -33.74 20.32
CA ASP A 190 -38.62 -32.56 21.07
C ASP A 190 -39.26 -31.32 20.42
N PRO A 191 -40.14 -30.58 21.10
CA PRO A 191 -40.84 -29.42 20.51
C PRO A 191 -39.87 -28.28 20.15
N LEU A 192 -38.60 -28.39 20.55
CA LEU A 192 -37.53 -27.47 20.17
C LEU A 192 -36.58 -28.04 19.11
N SER A 193 -36.85 -29.24 18.57
CA SER A 193 -36.03 -29.92 17.56
C SER A 193 -35.78 -29.04 16.33
N ASP A 194 -36.83 -28.40 15.80
CA ASP A 194 -36.73 -27.51 14.64
C ASP A 194 -35.88 -26.28 14.93
N LYS A 195 -35.98 -25.71 16.14
CA LYS A 195 -35.17 -24.56 16.55
C LYS A 195 -33.72 -24.92 16.82
N LYS A 196 -33.46 -26.11 17.35
CA LYS A 196 -32.10 -26.66 17.50
C LYS A 196 -31.48 -26.97 16.14
N SER A 197 -32.24 -27.47 15.17
CA SER A 197 -31.75 -27.74 13.81
C SER A 197 -31.43 -26.44 13.05
N GLU A 198 -32.30 -25.42 13.13
CA GLU A 198 -32.02 -24.07 12.62
C GLU A 198 -30.76 -23.46 13.24
N LEU A 199 -30.55 -23.66 14.54
CA LEU A 199 -29.36 -23.20 15.26
C LEU A 199 -28.10 -23.92 14.75
N ALA A 200 -28.16 -25.23 14.54
CA ALA A 200 -27.05 -26.01 14.00
C ALA A 200 -26.68 -25.61 12.56
N VAL A 201 -27.65 -25.21 11.73
CA VAL A 201 -27.39 -24.62 10.41
C VAL A 201 -26.66 -23.28 10.55
N CYS A 202 -27.11 -22.43 11.47
CA CYS A 202 -26.48 -21.13 11.72
C CYS A 202 -25.03 -21.30 12.23
N GLN A 203 -24.80 -22.29 13.09
CA GLN A 203 -23.47 -22.61 13.62
C GLN A 203 -22.51 -23.06 12.52
N ARG A 204 -22.94 -23.98 11.65
CA ARG A 204 -22.13 -24.39 10.47
C ARG A 204 -21.78 -23.21 9.58
N ARG A 205 -22.72 -22.29 9.34
CA ARG A 205 -22.46 -21.07 8.56
C ARG A 205 -21.39 -20.18 9.21
N VAL A 206 -21.38 -20.04 10.54
CA VAL A 206 -20.34 -19.27 11.24
C VAL A 206 -18.99 -19.96 11.11
N GLU A 207 -18.92 -21.28 11.27
CA GLU A 207 -17.69 -22.06 11.10
C GLU A 207 -17.11 -21.88 9.68
N GLU A 208 -17.95 -21.95 8.65
CA GLU A 208 -17.54 -21.72 7.25
C GLU A 208 -17.00 -20.29 7.03
N GLU A 209 -17.67 -19.27 7.57
CA GLU A 209 -17.20 -17.88 7.45
C GLU A 209 -15.89 -17.64 8.23
N MET A 210 -15.71 -18.27 9.39
CA MET A 210 -14.46 -18.22 10.17
C MET A 210 -13.28 -18.83 9.40
N VAL A 211 -13.51 -19.95 8.69
CA VAL A 211 -12.48 -20.54 7.81
C VAL A 211 -12.13 -19.58 6.66
N LYS A 212 -13.13 -18.97 6.01
CA LYS A 212 -12.89 -17.98 4.94
C LYS A 212 -12.13 -16.76 5.47
N TYR A 213 -12.47 -16.27 6.65
CA TYR A 213 -11.80 -15.14 7.28
C TYR A 213 -10.35 -15.45 7.62
N SER A 214 -10.09 -16.60 8.26
CA SER A 214 -8.73 -17.08 8.53
C SER A 214 -7.90 -17.15 7.25
N LYS A 215 -8.48 -17.68 6.16
CA LYS A 215 -7.78 -17.75 4.88
C LYS A 215 -7.50 -16.37 4.27
N ALA A 216 -8.44 -15.44 4.40
CA ALA A 216 -8.26 -14.07 3.93
C ALA A 216 -7.10 -13.37 4.66
N ILE A 217 -6.99 -13.55 5.99
CA ILE A 217 -5.87 -13.02 6.79
C ILE A 217 -4.53 -13.55 6.25
N GLU A 218 -4.40 -14.86 6.06
CA GLU A 218 -3.18 -15.47 5.53
C GLU A 218 -2.78 -14.87 4.18
N VAL A 219 -3.74 -14.75 3.27
CA VAL A 219 -3.52 -14.21 1.92
C VAL A 219 -3.10 -12.74 1.99
N THR A 220 -3.80 -11.89 2.74
CA THR A 220 -3.45 -10.47 2.87
C THR A 220 -2.06 -10.30 3.43
N ARG A 221 -1.69 -11.05 4.48
CA ARG A 221 -0.36 -10.97 5.10
C ARG A 221 0.75 -11.41 4.14
N ALA A 222 0.57 -12.54 3.48
CA ALA A 222 1.54 -13.05 2.51
C ALA A 222 1.71 -12.09 1.33
N MET A 223 0.61 -11.58 0.77
CA MET A 223 0.66 -10.63 -0.34
C MET A 223 1.30 -9.30 0.07
N THR A 224 0.98 -8.77 1.25
CA THR A 224 1.59 -7.53 1.76
C THR A 224 3.10 -7.67 1.88
N LEU A 225 3.57 -8.76 2.49
CA LEU A 225 5.00 -9.00 2.64
C LEU A 225 5.69 -9.18 1.28
N ASN A 226 5.15 -10.05 0.41
CA ASN A 226 5.74 -10.33 -0.91
C ASN A 226 5.84 -9.06 -1.77
N ASN A 227 4.77 -8.28 -1.81
CA ASN A 227 4.70 -7.03 -2.56
C ASN A 227 5.74 -6.01 -2.08
N LEU A 228 5.97 -5.89 -0.77
CA LEU A 228 7.01 -5.01 -0.23
C LEU A 228 8.42 -5.54 -0.55
N GLN A 229 8.63 -6.85 -0.47
CA GLN A 229 9.91 -7.50 -0.76
C GLN A 229 10.33 -7.41 -2.23
N THR A 230 9.36 -7.44 -3.15
CA THR A 230 9.62 -7.39 -4.59
C THR A 230 9.57 -5.96 -5.13
N GLY A 231 8.67 -5.13 -4.63
CA GLY A 231 8.45 -3.77 -5.13
C GLY A 231 9.47 -2.75 -4.62
N LEU A 232 9.72 -2.72 -3.31
CA LEU A 232 10.50 -1.64 -2.69
C LEU A 232 11.97 -1.60 -3.15
N PRO A 233 12.70 -2.73 -3.25
CA PRO A 233 14.10 -2.71 -3.71
C PRO A 233 14.27 -2.13 -5.12
N GLY A 234 13.35 -2.45 -6.04
CA GLY A 234 13.41 -1.95 -7.41
C GLY A 234 13.35 -0.42 -7.50
N VAL A 235 12.60 0.22 -6.60
CA VAL A 235 12.50 1.69 -6.53
C VAL A 235 13.83 2.31 -6.14
N PHE A 236 14.43 1.84 -5.05
CA PHE A 236 15.68 2.41 -4.54
C PHE A 236 16.88 2.09 -5.42
N GLN A 237 16.90 0.92 -6.10
CA GLN A 237 17.89 0.61 -7.11
C GLN A 237 17.81 1.58 -8.29
N SER A 238 16.60 1.88 -8.77
CA SER A 238 16.37 2.81 -9.87
C SER A 238 16.80 4.23 -9.51
N LEU A 239 16.51 4.69 -8.28
CA LEU A 239 16.88 6.01 -7.80
C LEU A 239 18.37 6.16 -7.53
N THR A 240 19.02 5.12 -7.01
CA THR A 240 20.47 5.10 -6.83
C THR A 240 21.17 5.22 -8.18
N SER A 241 20.72 4.43 -9.17
CA SER A 241 21.26 4.48 -10.53
C SER A 241 21.01 5.84 -11.18
N PHE A 242 19.79 6.38 -11.04
CA PHE A 242 19.44 7.69 -11.57
C PHE A 242 20.28 8.82 -10.96
N SER A 243 20.43 8.86 -9.64
CA SER A 243 21.20 9.89 -8.95
C SER A 243 22.70 9.82 -9.24
N ALA A 244 23.26 8.61 -9.45
CA ALA A 244 24.63 8.43 -9.94
C ALA A 244 24.81 9.07 -11.33
N LEU A 245 23.95 8.69 -12.29
CA LEU A 245 23.99 9.23 -13.66
C LEU A 245 23.81 10.75 -13.68
N PHE A 246 22.92 11.29 -12.85
CA PHE A 246 22.71 12.73 -12.73
C PHE A 246 23.98 13.42 -12.23
N MET A 247 24.59 12.88 -11.16
CA MET A 247 25.82 13.41 -10.59
C MET A 247 26.98 13.36 -11.59
N GLU A 248 27.20 12.23 -12.27
CA GLU A 248 28.24 12.04 -13.28
C GLU A 248 28.07 12.98 -14.49
N SER A 249 26.82 13.16 -14.93
CA SER A 249 26.49 14.07 -16.03
C SER A 249 26.88 15.51 -15.65
N LEU A 250 26.50 15.97 -14.46
CA LEU A 250 26.90 17.30 -13.98
C LEU A 250 28.41 17.43 -13.76
N GLN A 251 29.06 16.38 -13.26
CA GLN A 251 30.52 16.36 -13.10
C GLN A 251 31.25 16.53 -14.43
N THR A 252 30.77 15.85 -15.46
CA THR A 252 31.34 15.91 -16.82
C THR A 252 31.26 17.32 -17.38
N VAL A 253 30.11 18.00 -17.23
CA VAL A 253 29.94 19.39 -17.66
C VAL A 253 30.92 20.31 -16.91
N CYS A 254 30.99 20.22 -15.59
CA CYS A 254 31.91 21.06 -14.81
C CYS A 254 33.38 20.83 -15.18
N THR A 255 33.82 19.57 -15.32
CA THR A 255 35.22 19.24 -15.63
C THR A 255 35.65 19.66 -17.03
N ARG A 256 34.75 19.58 -18.02
CA ARG A 256 35.01 20.10 -19.36
C ARG A 256 35.19 21.61 -19.37
N SER A 257 34.38 22.35 -18.62
CA SER A 257 34.54 23.80 -18.49
C SER A 257 35.85 24.21 -17.83
N TYR A 258 36.37 23.44 -16.88
CA TYR A 258 37.69 23.70 -16.31
C TYR A 258 38.85 23.39 -17.28
N SER A 259 38.59 22.64 -18.35
CA SER A 259 39.56 22.35 -19.42
C SER A 259 39.53 23.38 -20.55
N ILE A 260 38.52 24.25 -20.58
CA ILE A 260 38.46 25.45 -21.43
C ILE A 260 39.29 26.54 -20.72
N LYS A 261 40.61 26.51 -20.92
CA LYS A 261 41.56 27.57 -20.53
C LYS A 261 42.57 27.79 -21.65
#